data_AF-A0AAQ3TBI8-F1
#
_entry.id   AF-A0AAQ3TBI8-F1
#
_cell.length_a   1.000
_cell.length_b   1.000
_cell.length_c   1.000
_cell.angle_alpha   90.00
_cell.angle_beta   90.00
_cell.angle_gamma   90.00
#
_symmetry.space_group_name_H-M   'P 1'
#
loop_
_entity.id
_entity.type
_entity.pdbx_description
1 polymer ?
#
loop_
_entity_poly.entity_id
_entity_poly.type
_entity_poly.pdbx_seq_one_letter_code
_entity_poly.pdbx_strand_id
1 'polypeptide(L)'
;MEGSTSRKQKFEEIIHQLGISCRKRPNIDISTRWNSTYLMLETCLELKRAFESLDEQDPEYTYAPAPEEWEKARSLCGLLKTFFDATVVVSGSCYPTANLHFHEIWEVKLALENAILEADDQIIEAVKFMHRKFKRYWKLTWLQISFPVLFDPRFKLPFLEFRLKQAFGDKAESEIATLKKVLLELFKDYKKMVADCPEVRQGIDVEVVTDGKARYADWDTHALQVRCLQSFESYLTKPPIPRCDNFDILAWWKSNALEYPTLSCMARDILVIPASSVPSESAFSMGRRIISDFRSRLAPKTVEALICLQDWIRGTASGRKQHQHVGSPANVRNGANRGIHRFSGSAPKEELEQPVLLR
;
A
#
# COMPACT_ATOMS: atom_id res chain seq x y z
N MET A 1 -22.38 17.28 5.84
CA MET A 1 -23.55 18.16 6.02
C MET A 1 -24.63 17.49 6.87
N GLU A 2 -24.60 17.71 8.18
CA GLU A 2 -25.79 17.62 9.04
C GLU A 2 -26.65 18.90 8.85
N GLY A 3 -26.93 19.25 7.58
CA GLY A 3 -27.85 20.32 7.24
C GLY A 3 -29.29 19.81 7.19
N SER A 4 -30.25 20.70 7.43
CA SER A 4 -31.68 20.38 7.25
C SER A 4 -31.92 19.84 5.83
N THR A 5 -32.90 18.94 5.68
CA THR A 5 -33.24 18.33 4.38
C THR A 5 -33.49 19.39 3.30
N SER A 6 -34.05 20.54 3.68
CA SER A 6 -34.28 21.69 2.81
C SER A 6 -32.98 22.29 2.25
N ARG A 7 -31.96 22.52 3.09
CA ARG A 7 -30.65 23.04 2.65
C ARG A 7 -29.93 22.10 1.68
N LYS A 8 -30.06 20.79 1.89
CA LYS A 8 -29.50 19.78 0.97
C LYS A 8 -30.16 19.84 -0.41
N GLN A 9 -31.49 19.98 -0.45
CA GLN A 9 -32.24 20.10 -1.71
C GLN A 9 -31.86 21.38 -2.46
N LYS A 10 -31.82 22.52 -1.76
CA LYS A 10 -31.40 23.80 -2.34
C LYS A 10 -29.99 23.74 -2.94
N PHE A 11 -29.04 23.11 -2.23
CA PHE A 11 -27.69 22.94 -2.75
C PHE A 11 -27.63 22.05 -4.00
N GLU A 12 -28.47 21.00 -4.08
CA GLU A 12 -28.59 20.15 -5.27
C GLU A 12 -29.18 20.91 -6.46
N GLU A 13 -30.16 21.79 -6.23
CA GLU A 13 -30.72 22.68 -7.25
C GLU A 13 -29.65 23.65 -7.79
N ILE A 14 -28.85 24.25 -6.91
CA ILE A 14 -27.74 25.14 -7.28
C ILE A 14 -26.71 24.41 -8.16
N ILE A 15 -26.31 23.19 -7.78
CA ILE A 15 -25.39 22.35 -8.58
C ILE A 15 -25.94 22.13 -9.99
N HIS A 16 -27.25 21.85 -10.11
CA HIS A 16 -27.90 21.65 -11.40
C HIS A 16 -27.97 22.95 -12.23
N GLN A 17 -28.33 24.07 -11.60
CA GLN A 17 -28.38 25.39 -12.25
C GLN A 17 -27.02 25.83 -12.79
N LEU A 18 -25.95 25.56 -12.05
CA LEU A 18 -24.58 25.88 -12.44
C LEU A 18 -23.96 24.88 -13.44
N GLY A 19 -24.68 23.80 -13.78
CA GLY A 19 -24.21 22.77 -14.71
C GLY A 19 -22.97 22.02 -14.23
N ILE A 20 -22.75 21.92 -12.91
CA ILE A 20 -21.57 21.27 -12.35
C ILE A 20 -21.69 19.76 -12.52
N SER A 21 -20.72 19.15 -13.21
CA SER A 21 -20.72 17.72 -13.55
C SER A 21 -20.36 16.79 -12.39
N CYS A 22 -19.97 17.34 -11.23
CA CYS A 22 -19.61 16.58 -10.04
C CYS A 22 -20.78 15.74 -9.54
N ARG A 23 -20.66 14.42 -9.63
CA ARG A 23 -21.67 13.45 -9.13
C ARG A 23 -21.45 13.05 -7.67
N LYS A 24 -20.34 13.48 -7.08
CA LYS A 24 -19.97 13.17 -5.69
C LYS A 24 -20.61 14.19 -4.75
N ARG A 25 -20.87 13.76 -3.51
CA ARG A 25 -21.30 14.67 -2.43
C ARG A 25 -20.11 14.83 -1.47
N PRO A 26 -19.90 16.01 -0.86
CA PRO A 26 -18.88 16.18 0.15
C PRO A 26 -19.10 15.15 1.26
N ASN A 27 -18.10 14.29 1.45
CA ASN A 27 -18.12 13.35 2.57
C ASN A 27 -17.99 14.13 3.87
N ILE A 28 -18.61 13.63 4.94
CA ILE A 28 -18.37 14.18 6.28
C ILE A 28 -16.97 13.73 6.70
N ASP A 29 -16.19 14.67 7.22
CA ASP A 29 -14.91 14.33 7.83
C ASP A 29 -15.14 13.47 9.08
N ILE A 30 -14.42 12.36 9.17
CA ILE A 30 -14.49 11.40 10.26
C ILE A 30 -13.10 11.39 10.88
N SER A 31 -12.96 11.94 12.08
CA SER A 31 -11.68 12.10 12.78
C SER A 31 -10.88 10.80 12.94
N THR A 32 -11.55 9.64 12.94
CA THR A 32 -10.94 8.31 13.04
C THR A 32 -10.56 7.69 11.70
N ARG A 33 -10.91 8.31 10.56
CA ARG A 33 -10.61 7.83 9.21
C ARG A 33 -9.82 8.88 8.44
N TRP A 34 -8.50 8.78 8.49
CA TRP A 34 -7.61 9.80 7.92
C TRP A 34 -7.86 10.18 6.44
N ASN A 35 -8.42 9.28 5.62
CA ASN A 35 -8.78 9.55 4.22
C ASN A 35 -10.01 10.46 4.05
N SER A 36 -10.86 10.61 5.07
CA SER A 36 -12.11 11.37 4.96
C SER A 36 -11.86 12.84 4.69
N THR A 37 -10.82 13.42 5.32
CA THR A 37 -10.48 14.83 5.16
C THR A 37 -10.08 15.12 3.72
N TYR A 38 -9.21 14.30 3.13
CA TYR A 38 -8.83 14.42 1.72
C TYR A 38 -10.04 14.33 0.79
N LEU A 39 -10.85 13.27 0.94
CA LEU A 39 -12.01 13.05 0.07
C LEU A 39 -13.07 14.16 0.21
N MET A 40 -13.23 14.71 1.41
CA MET A 40 -14.08 15.87 1.66
C MET A 40 -13.53 17.09 0.92
N LEU A 41 -12.26 17.45 1.12
CA LEU A 41 -11.65 18.62 0.50
C LEU A 41 -11.63 18.53 -1.03
N GLU A 42 -11.27 17.37 -1.60
CA GLU A 42 -11.31 17.11 -3.05
C GLU A 42 -12.70 17.43 -3.61
N THR A 43 -13.76 16.92 -2.98
CA THR A 43 -15.13 17.13 -3.43
C THR A 43 -15.61 18.57 -3.19
N CYS A 44 -15.24 19.18 -2.06
CA CYS A 44 -15.59 20.57 -1.75
C CYS A 44 -14.97 21.54 -2.75
N LEU A 45 -13.72 21.31 -3.16
CA LEU A 45 -13.02 22.13 -4.15
C LEU A 45 -13.67 22.04 -5.54
N GLU A 46 -14.14 20.86 -5.94
CA GLU A 46 -14.95 20.70 -7.18
C GLU A 46 -16.28 21.45 -7.12
N LEU A 47 -16.85 21.59 -5.91
CA LEU A 47 -18.13 22.25 -5.67
C LEU A 47 -18.01 23.70 -5.19
N LYS A 48 -16.82 24.31 -5.24
CA LYS A 48 -16.55 25.67 -4.73
C LYS A 48 -17.59 26.69 -5.21
N ARG A 49 -17.88 26.71 -6.52
CA ARG A 49 -18.87 27.61 -7.13
C ARG A 49 -20.30 27.41 -6.61
N ALA A 50 -20.66 26.18 -6.26
CA ALA A 50 -21.96 25.89 -5.65
C ALA A 50 -22.02 26.40 -4.21
N PHE A 51 -20.92 26.33 -3.45
CA PHE A 51 -20.85 26.91 -2.10
C PHE A 51 -20.91 28.43 -2.13
N GLU A 52 -20.21 29.08 -3.07
CA GLU A 52 -20.29 30.54 -3.27
C GLU A 52 -21.72 30.96 -3.64
N SER A 53 -22.38 30.25 -4.56
CA SER A 53 -23.76 30.57 -4.90
C SER A 53 -24.76 30.25 -3.77
N LEU A 54 -24.46 29.27 -2.92
CA LEU A 54 -25.28 29.00 -1.73
C LEU A 54 -25.21 30.16 -0.73
N ASP A 55 -24.03 30.76 -0.56
CA ASP A 55 -23.82 31.94 0.30
C ASP A 55 -24.63 33.16 -0.20
N GLU A 56 -24.66 33.37 -1.52
CA GLU A 56 -25.47 34.43 -2.13
C GLU A 56 -26.99 34.19 -1.98
N GLN A 57 -27.44 32.93 -2.04
CA GLN A 57 -28.85 32.58 -2.12
C GLN A 57 -29.49 32.23 -0.77
N ASP A 58 -28.73 31.84 0.25
CA ASP A 58 -29.22 31.36 1.54
C ASP A 58 -28.70 32.22 2.70
N PRO A 59 -29.50 33.20 3.18
CA PRO A 59 -29.12 34.05 4.32
C PRO A 59 -28.85 33.28 5.62
N GLU A 60 -29.33 32.03 5.75
CA GLU A 60 -29.04 31.19 6.93
C GLU A 60 -27.68 30.48 6.84
N TYR A 61 -26.96 30.58 5.71
CA TYR A 61 -25.65 29.98 5.52
C TYR A 61 -24.53 30.88 6.06
N THR A 62 -24.35 30.88 7.38
CA THR A 62 -23.41 31.79 8.06
C THR A 62 -21.95 31.30 8.12
N TYR A 63 -21.63 30.17 7.49
CA TYR A 63 -20.33 29.49 7.59
C TYR A 63 -19.69 29.29 6.21
N ALA A 64 -19.91 30.22 5.29
CA ALA A 64 -19.28 30.19 3.97
C ALA A 64 -17.75 30.38 4.11
N PRO A 65 -16.93 29.51 3.48
CA PRO A 65 -15.48 29.66 3.57
C PRO A 65 -15.01 30.91 2.85
N ALA A 66 -14.11 31.66 3.48
CA ALA A 66 -13.49 32.83 2.89
C ALA A 66 -12.55 32.45 1.72
N PRO A 67 -12.23 33.38 0.79
CA PRO A 67 -11.28 33.11 -0.29
C PRO A 67 -9.93 32.55 0.17
N GLU A 68 -9.41 33.06 1.29
CA GLU A 68 -8.17 32.58 1.91
C GLU A 68 -8.28 31.14 2.42
N GLU A 69 -9.44 30.76 2.96
CA GLU A 69 -9.69 29.40 3.43
C GLU A 69 -9.77 28.40 2.27
N TRP A 70 -10.31 28.82 1.12
CA TRP A 70 -10.29 28.03 -0.10
C TRP A 70 -8.87 27.76 -0.60
N GLU A 71 -7.97 28.74 -0.52
CA GLU A 71 -6.57 28.55 -0.91
C GLU A 71 -5.81 27.67 0.09
N LYS A 72 -6.06 27.81 1.41
CA LYS A 72 -5.58 26.86 2.42
C LYS A 72 -6.05 25.44 2.13
N ALA A 73 -7.34 25.27 1.85
CA ALA A 73 -7.95 23.98 1.53
C ALA A 73 -7.32 23.37 0.26
N ARG A 74 -7.06 24.17 -0.78
CA ARG A 74 -6.41 23.74 -2.01
C ARG A 74 -5.00 23.22 -1.75
N SER A 75 -4.19 24.00 -1.04
CA SER A 75 -2.81 23.64 -0.70
C SER A 75 -2.74 22.37 0.15
N LEU A 76 -3.58 22.28 1.19
CA LEU A 76 -3.65 21.09 2.03
C LEU A 76 -4.16 19.86 1.26
N CYS A 77 -5.17 20.03 0.40
CA CYS A 77 -5.72 18.95 -0.43
C CYS A 77 -4.65 18.40 -1.38
N GLY A 78 -3.82 19.26 -1.98
CA GLY A 78 -2.70 18.86 -2.82
C GLY A 78 -1.69 18.00 -2.07
N LEU A 79 -1.30 18.40 -0.85
CA LEU A 79 -0.40 17.61 -0.02
C LEU A 79 -1.02 16.27 0.40
N LEU A 80 -2.28 16.28 0.86
CA LEU A 80 -2.99 15.07 1.29
C LEU A 80 -3.23 14.08 0.15
N LYS A 81 -3.31 14.57 -1.10
CA LYS A 81 -3.40 13.72 -2.28
C LYS A 81 -2.24 12.73 -2.37
N THR A 82 -1.01 13.17 -2.10
CA THR A 82 0.17 12.29 -2.14
C THR A 82 0.05 11.14 -1.13
N PHE A 83 -0.49 11.41 0.06
CA PHE A 83 -0.74 10.37 1.07
C PHE A 83 -1.85 9.41 0.63
N PHE A 84 -2.92 9.96 0.06
CA PHE A 84 -4.04 9.17 -0.45
C PHE A 84 -3.58 8.22 -1.57
N ASP A 85 -2.86 8.75 -2.56
CA ASP A 85 -2.32 7.97 -3.68
C ASP A 85 -1.39 6.86 -3.17
N ALA A 86 -0.44 7.20 -2.29
CA ALA A 86 0.46 6.23 -1.65
C ALA A 86 -0.31 5.10 -0.96
N THR A 87 -1.37 5.45 -0.23
CA THR A 87 -2.20 4.47 0.47
C THR A 87 -2.94 3.55 -0.48
N VAL A 88 -3.50 4.08 -1.56
CA VAL A 88 -4.17 3.27 -2.58
C VAL A 88 -3.19 2.22 -3.13
N VAL A 89 -1.94 2.62 -3.40
CA VAL A 89 -0.91 1.71 -3.88
C VAL A 89 -0.57 0.63 -2.85
N VAL A 90 -0.25 0.99 -1.60
CA VAL A 90 0.17 0.02 -0.57
C VAL A 90 -0.98 -0.83 -0.02
N SER A 91 -2.22 -0.43 -0.24
CA SER A 91 -3.43 -1.17 0.17
C SER A 91 -3.96 -2.12 -0.90
N GLY A 92 -3.24 -2.26 -2.02
CA GLY A 92 -3.55 -3.26 -3.03
C GLY A 92 -3.46 -4.69 -2.50
N SER A 93 -4.29 -5.57 -3.06
CA SER A 93 -4.35 -7.00 -2.69
C SER A 93 -4.09 -7.95 -3.86
N CYS A 94 -3.97 -7.43 -5.08
CA CYS A 94 -3.80 -8.22 -6.31
C CYS A 94 -2.37 -8.20 -6.85
N TYR A 95 -1.44 -7.60 -6.12
CA TYR A 95 -0.02 -7.50 -6.48
C TYR A 95 0.81 -7.33 -5.19
N PRO A 96 2.11 -7.68 -5.22
CA PRO A 96 3.02 -7.42 -4.10
C PRO A 96 3.09 -5.93 -3.77
N THR A 97 2.76 -5.57 -2.53
CA THR A 97 2.82 -4.18 -2.05
C THR A 97 4.07 -3.88 -1.22
N ALA A 98 4.73 -4.92 -0.68
CA ALA A 98 5.91 -4.79 0.17
C ALA A 98 7.04 -3.99 -0.49
N ASN A 99 7.39 -4.32 -1.74
CA ASN A 99 8.44 -3.65 -2.50
C ASN A 99 8.07 -2.23 -2.94
N LEU A 100 6.78 -1.90 -3.00
CA LEU A 100 6.31 -0.56 -3.34
C LEU A 100 6.33 0.38 -2.14
N HIS A 101 6.22 -0.16 -0.92
CA HIS A 101 6.05 0.62 0.30
C HIS A 101 7.14 1.68 0.51
N PHE A 102 8.42 1.34 0.32
CA PHE A 102 9.51 2.32 0.43
C PHE A 102 9.32 3.47 -0.56
N HIS A 103 8.98 3.18 -1.81
CA HIS A 103 8.83 4.17 -2.86
C HIS A 103 7.71 5.16 -2.53
N GLU A 104 6.55 4.65 -2.12
CA GLU A 104 5.40 5.49 -1.76
C GLU A 104 5.70 6.38 -0.53
N ILE A 105 6.35 5.83 0.49
CA ILE A 105 6.78 6.60 1.67
C ILE A 105 7.86 7.63 1.31
N TRP A 106 8.71 7.34 0.33
CA TRP A 106 9.70 8.27 -0.18
C TRP A 106 9.05 9.45 -0.90
N GLU A 107 8.02 9.22 -1.73
CA GLU A 107 7.28 10.31 -2.37
C GLU A 107 6.56 11.19 -1.34
N VAL A 108 5.98 10.59 -0.29
CA VAL A 108 5.42 11.33 0.85
C VAL A 108 6.49 12.17 1.56
N LYS A 109 7.70 11.63 1.75
CA LYS A 109 8.83 12.38 2.32
C LYS A 109 9.13 13.63 1.49
N LEU A 110 9.29 13.47 0.18
CA LEU A 110 9.60 14.58 -0.72
C LEU A 110 8.47 15.62 -0.76
N ALA A 111 7.22 15.18 -0.79
CA ALA A 111 6.07 16.09 -0.76
C ALA A 111 6.03 16.92 0.53
N LEU A 112 6.32 16.31 1.69
CA LEU A 112 6.41 17.04 2.96
C LEU A 112 7.58 18.02 2.99
N GLU A 113 8.75 17.63 2.48
CA GLU A 113 9.94 18.49 2.45
C GLU A 113 9.75 19.67 1.51
N ASN A 114 9.23 19.44 0.30
CA ASN A 114 8.88 20.50 -0.64
C ASN A 114 7.80 21.42 -0.07
N ALA A 115 6.77 20.85 0.57
CA ALA A 115 5.75 21.65 1.24
C ALA A 115 6.29 22.49 2.40
N ILE A 116 7.45 22.16 3.01
CA ILE A 116 8.08 23.03 4.02
C ILE A 116 8.86 24.17 3.36
N LEU A 117 9.48 23.91 2.20
CA LEU A 117 10.25 24.90 1.46
C LEU A 117 9.36 25.91 0.73
N GLU A 118 8.23 25.44 0.19
CA GLU A 118 7.31 26.21 -0.64
C GLU A 118 6.11 26.75 0.16
N ALA A 119 5.91 26.32 1.42
CA ALA A 119 4.74 26.73 2.17
C ALA A 119 4.73 28.24 2.43
N ASP A 120 3.65 28.86 1.98
CA ASP A 120 3.14 30.10 2.53
C ASP A 120 2.83 29.93 4.03
N ASP A 121 2.87 31.01 4.81
CA ASP A 121 2.69 30.97 6.29
C ASP A 121 1.34 30.33 6.72
N GLN A 122 0.41 30.16 5.79
CA GLN A 122 -0.97 29.76 6.01
C GLN A 122 -1.16 28.30 6.48
N ILE A 123 -0.32 27.35 6.05
CA ILE A 123 -0.43 25.93 6.44
C ILE A 123 0.85 25.36 7.07
N ILE A 124 1.88 26.19 7.20
CA ILE A 124 3.23 25.75 7.58
C ILE A 124 3.26 24.99 8.92
N GLU A 125 2.47 25.41 9.91
CA GLU A 125 2.45 24.74 11.22
C GLU A 125 1.85 23.32 11.16
N ALA A 126 0.82 23.12 10.33
CA ALA A 126 0.25 21.80 10.07
C ALA A 126 1.27 20.91 9.34
N VAL A 127 1.94 21.44 8.31
CA VAL A 127 2.97 20.71 7.56
C VAL A 127 4.14 20.33 8.47
N LYS A 128 4.65 21.27 9.29
CA LYS A 128 5.70 20.99 10.29
C LYS A 128 5.27 19.90 11.26
N PHE A 129 4.01 19.90 11.71
CA PHE A 129 3.49 18.84 12.57
C PHE A 129 3.48 17.47 11.86
N MET A 130 2.96 17.40 10.63
CA MET A 130 2.96 16.19 9.81
C MET A 130 4.38 15.67 9.59
N HIS A 131 5.32 16.56 9.27
CA HIS A 131 6.72 16.21 9.05
C HIS A 131 7.42 15.70 10.32
N ARG A 132 7.13 16.28 11.50
CA ARG A 132 7.62 15.74 12.79
C ARG A 132 7.11 14.31 13.03
N LYS A 133 5.83 14.05 12.74
CA LYS A 133 5.24 12.71 12.84
C LYS A 133 5.90 11.75 11.85
N PHE A 134 6.06 12.16 10.60
CA PHE A 134 6.76 11.40 9.57
C PHE A 134 8.16 10.99 10.04
N LYS A 135 8.98 11.95 10.50
CA LYS A 135 10.34 11.68 11.00
C LYS A 135 10.36 10.67 12.15
N ARG A 136 9.37 10.71 13.04
CA ARG A 136 9.25 9.73 14.14
C ARG A 136 9.00 8.33 13.60
N TYR A 137 8.05 8.17 12.68
CA TYR A 137 7.73 6.84 12.12
C TYR A 137 8.83 6.32 11.21
N TRP A 138 9.42 7.18 10.37
CA TRP A 138 10.57 6.83 9.53
C TRP A 138 11.69 6.17 10.34
N LYS A 139 12.06 6.74 11.49
CA LYS A 139 13.09 6.16 12.38
C LYS A 139 12.75 4.75 12.87
N LEU A 140 11.47 4.41 12.99
CA LEU A 140 11.01 3.11 13.49
C LEU A 140 10.88 2.06 12.37
N THR A 141 10.63 2.51 11.13
CA THR A 141 10.19 1.62 10.05
C THR A 141 11.09 1.58 8.83
N TRP A 142 12.07 2.50 8.69
CA TRP A 142 12.89 2.62 7.48
C TRP A 142 13.57 1.29 7.09
N LEU A 143 14.04 0.52 8.06
CA LEU A 143 14.73 -0.74 7.83
C LEU A 143 13.78 -1.76 7.22
N GLN A 144 12.61 -1.96 7.84
CA GLN A 144 11.59 -2.93 7.46
C GLN A 144 11.05 -2.65 6.05
N ILE A 145 10.77 -1.38 5.73
CA ILE A 145 10.27 -1.00 4.40
C ILE A 145 11.36 -1.06 3.32
N SER A 146 12.64 -1.00 3.69
CA SER A 146 13.76 -1.13 2.75
C SER A 146 13.99 -2.59 2.32
N PHE A 147 13.69 -3.57 3.17
CA PHE A 147 13.97 -4.98 2.91
C PHE A 147 13.36 -5.52 1.61
N PRO A 148 12.06 -5.33 1.35
CA PRO A 148 11.44 -5.80 0.10
C PRO A 148 12.07 -5.23 -1.17
N VAL A 149 12.61 -4.00 -1.12
CA VAL A 149 13.27 -3.34 -2.27
C VAL A 149 14.56 -4.08 -2.69
N LEU A 150 15.25 -4.72 -1.74
CA LEU A 150 16.43 -5.54 -2.05
C LEU A 150 16.08 -6.69 -3.00
N PHE A 151 14.85 -7.19 -2.94
CA PHE A 151 14.35 -8.26 -3.79
C PHE A 151 13.70 -7.74 -5.08
N ASP A 152 13.67 -6.42 -5.33
CA ASP A 152 13.25 -5.89 -6.62
C ASP A 152 14.49 -5.77 -7.54
N PRO A 153 14.62 -6.59 -8.60
CA PRO A 153 15.80 -6.60 -9.44
C PRO A 153 16.00 -5.29 -10.22
N ARG A 154 15.00 -4.40 -10.27
CA ARG A 154 15.07 -3.07 -10.88
C ARG A 154 15.71 -2.02 -9.99
N PHE A 155 15.83 -2.29 -8.68
CA PHE A 155 16.32 -1.33 -7.69
C PHE A 155 17.47 -1.90 -6.85
N LYS A 156 17.22 -3.02 -6.17
CA LYS A 156 18.17 -3.73 -5.31
C LYS A 156 18.88 -2.81 -4.30
N LEU A 157 20.07 -3.22 -3.87
CA LEU A 157 20.94 -2.49 -2.97
C LEU A 157 21.41 -1.12 -3.53
N PRO A 158 21.83 -0.97 -4.81
CA PRO A 158 22.31 0.33 -5.30
C PRO A 158 21.29 1.46 -5.17
N PHE A 159 20.00 1.16 -5.39
CA PHE A 159 18.94 2.14 -5.19
C PHE A 159 18.82 2.56 -3.72
N LEU A 160 18.89 1.62 -2.78
CA LEU A 160 18.83 1.92 -1.36
C LEU A 160 20.07 2.67 -0.90
N GLU A 161 21.26 2.34 -1.38
CA GLU A 161 22.47 3.11 -1.09
C GLU A 161 22.32 4.57 -1.55
N PHE A 162 21.76 4.79 -2.74
CA PHE A 162 21.47 6.14 -3.24
C PHE A 162 20.45 6.89 -2.35
N ARG A 163 19.31 6.27 -2.01
CA ARG A 163 18.25 6.92 -1.21
C ARG A 163 18.63 7.09 0.26
N LEU A 164 19.30 6.12 0.87
CA LEU A 164 19.73 6.19 2.27
C LEU A 164 20.84 7.24 2.45
N LYS A 165 21.71 7.45 1.45
CA LYS A 165 22.64 8.60 1.43
C LYS A 165 21.89 9.94 1.49
N GLN A 166 20.82 10.09 0.71
CA GLN A 166 19.97 11.28 0.77
C GLN A 166 19.23 11.43 2.10
N ALA A 167 18.84 10.32 2.74
CA ALA A 167 18.05 10.35 3.97
C ALA A 167 18.87 10.57 5.25
N PHE A 168 20.05 9.97 5.33
CA PHE A 168 20.84 9.89 6.56
C PHE A 168 22.15 10.68 6.51
N GLY A 169 22.56 11.19 5.35
CA GLY A 169 23.81 11.95 5.18
C GLY A 169 25.01 11.14 5.69
N ASP A 170 25.78 11.73 6.61
CA ASP A 170 26.99 11.11 7.18
C ASP A 170 26.74 9.76 7.88
N LYS A 171 25.51 9.51 8.34
CA LYS A 171 25.16 8.24 9.00
C LYS A 171 24.82 7.13 8.02
N ALA A 172 24.67 7.43 6.72
CA ALA A 172 24.16 6.49 5.73
C ALA A 172 24.99 5.20 5.66
N GLU A 173 26.31 5.28 5.71
CA GLU A 173 27.19 4.10 5.65
C GLU A 173 26.95 3.13 6.82
N SER A 174 26.70 3.65 8.03
CA SER A 174 26.38 2.82 9.20
C SER A 174 25.01 2.15 9.08
N GLU A 175 24.03 2.86 8.52
CA GLU A 175 22.67 2.31 8.31
C GLU A 175 22.67 1.26 7.18
N ILE A 176 23.41 1.51 6.10
CA ILE A 176 23.60 0.56 4.99
C ILE A 176 24.33 -0.70 5.49
N ALA A 177 25.35 -0.56 6.34
CA ALA A 177 26.03 -1.70 6.96
C ALA A 177 25.07 -2.53 7.82
N THR A 178 24.17 -1.87 8.56
CA THR A 178 23.13 -2.55 9.34
C THR A 178 22.17 -3.32 8.44
N LEU A 179 21.70 -2.71 7.35
CA LEU A 179 20.85 -3.36 6.35
C LEU A 179 21.52 -4.61 5.76
N LYS A 180 22.79 -4.49 5.33
CA LYS A 180 23.59 -5.61 4.77
C LYS A 180 23.76 -6.73 5.80
N LYS A 181 24.06 -6.39 7.06
CA LYS A 181 24.20 -7.36 8.15
C LYS A 181 22.91 -8.15 8.36
N VAL A 182 21.77 -7.47 8.48
CA VAL A 182 20.48 -8.14 8.71
C VAL A 182 20.09 -9.00 7.51
N LEU A 183 20.34 -8.54 6.27
CA LEU A 183 20.14 -9.36 5.07
C LEU A 183 20.98 -10.64 5.08
N LEU A 184 22.24 -10.54 5.46
CA LEU A 184 23.15 -11.69 5.52
C LEU A 184 22.73 -12.70 6.58
N GLU A 185 22.32 -12.25 7.77
CA GLU A 185 21.81 -13.14 8.82
C GLU A 185 20.52 -13.84 8.36
N LEU A 186 19.58 -13.11 7.77
CA LEU A 186 18.37 -13.70 7.22
C LEU A 186 18.68 -14.74 6.13
N PHE A 187 19.63 -14.46 5.25
CA PHE A 187 20.07 -15.40 4.22
C PHE A 187 20.65 -16.69 4.83
N LYS A 188 21.45 -16.58 5.90
CA LYS A 188 22.01 -17.76 6.60
C LYS A 188 20.90 -18.63 7.18
N ASP A 189 19.84 -18.04 7.73
CA ASP A 189 18.73 -18.79 8.30
C ASP A 189 17.90 -19.48 7.22
N TYR A 190 17.58 -18.78 6.13
CA TYR A 190 16.92 -19.40 4.98
C TYR A 190 17.77 -20.51 4.34
N LYS A 191 19.09 -20.35 4.29
CA LYS A 191 19.99 -21.38 3.77
C LYS A 191 19.90 -22.68 4.57
N LYS A 192 19.80 -22.61 5.90
CA LYS A 192 19.60 -23.78 6.76
C LYS A 192 18.24 -24.43 6.47
N MET A 193 17.17 -23.62 6.42
CA MET A 193 15.82 -24.12 6.15
C MET A 193 15.70 -24.83 4.79
N VAL A 194 16.32 -24.28 3.74
CA VAL A 194 16.32 -24.89 2.40
C VAL A 194 17.16 -26.17 2.34
N ALA A 195 18.19 -26.29 3.18
CA ALA A 195 18.97 -27.52 3.30
C ALA A 195 18.17 -28.66 3.97
N ASP A 196 17.34 -28.32 4.96
CA ASP A 196 16.59 -29.26 5.79
C ASP A 196 15.26 -29.74 5.16
N CYS A 197 14.80 -29.11 4.08
CA CYS A 197 13.47 -29.38 3.49
C CYS A 197 13.56 -29.85 2.02
N PRO A 198 13.42 -31.16 1.75
CA PRO A 198 13.49 -31.72 0.39
C PRO A 198 12.39 -31.22 -0.55
N GLU A 199 11.22 -30.87 -0.01
CA GLU A 199 10.03 -30.44 -0.76
C GLU A 199 10.23 -29.08 -1.45
N VAL A 200 11.10 -28.22 -0.91
CA VAL A 200 11.49 -26.94 -1.55
C VAL A 200 12.27 -27.18 -2.84
N ARG A 201 12.91 -28.35 -3.00
CA ARG A 201 13.62 -28.73 -4.25
C ARG A 201 12.65 -29.07 -5.39
N GLN A 202 11.41 -29.50 -5.10
CA GLN A 202 10.43 -29.93 -6.12
C GLN A 202 9.80 -28.78 -6.93
N GLY A 203 9.97 -27.52 -6.51
CA GLY A 203 9.55 -26.35 -7.30
C GLY A 203 10.48 -26.00 -8.47
N ILE A 204 11.58 -26.73 -8.59
CA ILE A 204 12.53 -26.69 -9.69
C ILE A 204 12.33 -28.02 -10.44
N ASP A 205 11.97 -27.99 -11.73
CA ASP A 205 11.76 -29.15 -12.62
C ASP A 205 13.05 -29.96 -12.89
N VAL A 206 13.92 -30.12 -11.90
CA VAL A 206 15.12 -30.94 -11.97
C VAL A 206 15.13 -31.82 -10.73
N GLU A 207 14.66 -33.06 -10.90
CA GLU A 207 14.93 -34.14 -9.96
C GLU A 207 16.45 -34.31 -9.84
N VAL A 208 17.06 -33.65 -8.85
CA VAL A 208 18.38 -34.04 -8.41
C VAL A 208 18.17 -35.30 -7.58
N VAL A 209 18.34 -36.45 -8.24
CA VAL A 209 18.37 -37.77 -7.62
C VAL A 209 19.57 -37.82 -6.67
N THR A 210 19.40 -37.33 -5.45
CA THR A 210 20.34 -37.62 -4.36
C THR A 210 19.96 -38.97 -3.75
N ASP A 211 20.16 -40.05 -4.52
CA ASP A 211 20.34 -41.35 -3.89
C ASP A 211 21.66 -41.26 -3.11
N GLY A 212 21.63 -41.48 -1.80
CA GLY A 212 22.79 -41.37 -0.90
C GLY A 212 23.93 -42.36 -1.21
N LYS A 213 23.79 -43.15 -2.28
CA LYS A 213 24.80 -44.05 -2.86
C LYS A 213 25.35 -43.56 -4.21
N ALA A 214 24.93 -42.40 -4.69
CA ALA A 214 25.42 -41.85 -5.95
C ALA A 214 26.91 -41.50 -5.84
N ARG A 215 27.66 -41.85 -6.90
CA ARG A 215 29.12 -41.72 -7.01
C ARG A 215 29.68 -40.32 -6.72
N TYR A 216 28.83 -39.29 -6.82
CA TYR A 216 29.20 -37.88 -6.69
C TYR A 216 28.34 -37.11 -5.67
N ALA A 217 27.65 -37.80 -4.75
CA ALA A 217 26.77 -37.14 -3.79
C ALA A 217 27.50 -36.11 -2.90
N ASP A 218 28.77 -36.34 -2.61
CA ASP A 218 29.67 -35.43 -1.90
C ASP A 218 30.00 -34.18 -2.73
N TRP A 219 30.31 -34.36 -4.02
CA TRP A 219 30.52 -33.27 -4.97
C TRP A 219 29.25 -32.46 -5.19
N ASP A 220 28.09 -33.10 -5.36
CA ASP A 220 26.81 -32.42 -5.54
C ASP A 220 26.48 -31.53 -4.33
N THR A 221 26.75 -32.03 -3.12
CA THR A 221 26.60 -31.27 -1.88
C THR A 221 27.56 -30.06 -1.83
N HIS A 222 28.84 -30.27 -2.18
CA HIS A 222 29.84 -29.20 -2.23
C HIS A 222 29.49 -28.12 -3.28
N ALA A 223 29.12 -28.55 -4.49
CA ALA A 223 28.77 -27.67 -5.61
C ALA A 223 27.53 -26.81 -5.29
N LEU A 224 26.51 -27.39 -4.63
CA LEU A 224 25.34 -26.64 -4.14
C LEU A 224 25.72 -25.55 -3.13
N GLN A 225 26.64 -25.87 -2.21
CA GLN A 225 27.07 -24.93 -1.17
C GLN A 225 27.88 -23.75 -1.72
N VAL A 226 28.79 -24.02 -2.68
CA VAL A 226 29.56 -22.99 -3.39
C VAL A 226 28.64 -22.11 -4.24
N ARG A 227 27.74 -22.72 -5.01
CA ARG A 227 26.77 -22.00 -5.86
C ARG A 227 25.88 -21.07 -5.04
N CYS A 228 25.42 -21.51 -3.87
CA CYS A 228 24.56 -20.73 -2.99
C CYS A 228 25.21 -19.43 -2.51
N LEU A 229 26.46 -19.47 -2.02
CA LEU A 229 27.16 -18.26 -1.56
C LEU A 229 27.50 -17.31 -2.71
N GLN A 230 27.94 -17.86 -3.85
CA GLN A 230 28.21 -17.06 -5.05
C GLN A 230 26.93 -16.41 -5.58
N SER A 231 25.78 -17.08 -5.53
CA SER A 231 24.50 -16.54 -6.01
C SER A 231 24.04 -15.31 -5.20
N PHE A 232 24.29 -15.30 -3.88
CA PHE A 232 23.95 -14.18 -3.01
C PHE A 232 24.74 -12.92 -3.36
N GLU A 233 26.07 -13.03 -3.38
CA GLU A 233 26.95 -11.91 -3.71
C GLU A 233 26.75 -11.47 -5.18
N SER A 234 26.54 -12.43 -6.09
CA SER A 234 26.28 -12.14 -7.51
C SER A 234 25.00 -11.33 -7.69
N TYR A 235 23.90 -11.68 -7.01
CA TYR A 235 22.65 -10.93 -7.13
C TYR A 235 22.80 -9.48 -6.67
N LEU A 236 23.48 -9.25 -5.54
CA LEU A 236 23.68 -7.94 -4.94
C LEU A 236 24.62 -7.04 -5.76
N THR A 237 25.59 -7.64 -6.45
CA THR A 237 26.58 -6.92 -7.26
C THR A 237 26.14 -6.71 -8.71
N LYS A 238 25.27 -7.58 -9.25
CA LYS A 238 24.73 -7.42 -10.61
C LYS A 238 23.93 -6.12 -10.73
N PRO A 239 24.13 -5.35 -11.82
CA PRO A 239 23.43 -4.07 -12.02
C PRO A 239 21.91 -4.27 -12.03
N PRO A 240 21.13 -3.24 -11.63
CA PRO A 240 19.68 -3.29 -11.72
C PRO A 240 19.23 -3.45 -13.18
N ILE A 241 18.14 -4.20 -13.38
CA ILE A 241 17.55 -4.35 -14.71
C ILE A 241 16.72 -3.11 -15.08
N PRO A 242 16.50 -2.83 -16.39
CA PRO A 242 15.66 -1.72 -16.81
C PRO A 242 14.24 -1.80 -16.23
N ARG A 243 13.66 -0.63 -15.93
CA ARG A 243 12.27 -0.55 -15.48
C ARG A 243 11.33 -0.87 -16.64
N CYS A 244 10.29 -1.66 -16.35
CA CYS A 244 9.19 -1.95 -17.25
C CYS A 244 7.88 -1.86 -16.47
N ASP A 245 6.85 -1.32 -17.10
CA ASP A 245 5.53 -1.08 -16.51
C ASP A 245 4.75 -2.37 -16.23
N ASN A 246 4.96 -3.40 -17.05
CA ASN A 246 4.31 -4.71 -16.92
C ASN A 246 5.23 -5.75 -16.25
N PHE A 247 6.13 -5.30 -15.37
CA PHE A 247 7.07 -6.18 -14.71
C PHE A 247 6.41 -6.95 -13.55
N ASP A 248 6.30 -8.26 -13.69
CA ASP A 248 5.88 -9.17 -12.62
C ASP A 248 7.11 -9.67 -11.85
N ILE A 249 7.30 -9.11 -10.65
CA ILE A 249 8.40 -9.43 -9.75
C ILE A 249 8.36 -10.88 -9.27
N LEU A 250 7.17 -11.46 -9.05
CA LEU A 250 7.05 -12.84 -8.58
C LEU A 250 7.35 -13.82 -9.71
N ALA A 251 6.86 -13.54 -10.93
CA ALA A 251 7.21 -14.33 -12.11
C ALA A 251 8.71 -14.28 -12.41
N TRP A 252 9.35 -13.13 -12.21
CA TRP A 252 10.81 -12.99 -12.34
C TRP A 252 11.55 -13.89 -11.35
N TRP A 253 11.20 -13.85 -10.05
CA TRP A 253 11.83 -14.71 -9.04
C TRP A 253 11.58 -16.20 -9.30
N LYS A 254 10.37 -16.56 -9.75
CA LYS A 254 10.06 -17.94 -10.15
C LYS A 254 10.97 -18.42 -11.28
N SER A 255 11.19 -17.57 -12.29
CA SER A 255 12.03 -17.91 -13.45
C SER A 255 13.52 -17.98 -13.11
N ASN A 256 13.97 -17.25 -12.08
CA ASN A 256 15.36 -17.20 -11.65
C ASN A 256 15.64 -18.08 -10.40
N ALA A 257 14.70 -18.94 -10.00
CA ALA A 257 14.82 -19.80 -8.83
C ALA A 257 16.00 -20.78 -8.90
N LEU A 258 16.33 -21.23 -10.11
CA LEU A 258 17.50 -22.08 -10.36
C LEU A 258 18.83 -21.35 -10.09
N GLU A 259 18.92 -20.09 -10.50
CA GLU A 259 20.11 -19.26 -10.33
C GLU A 259 20.25 -18.78 -8.87
N TYR A 260 19.13 -18.47 -8.21
CA TYR A 260 19.10 -17.94 -6.85
C TYR A 260 18.14 -18.71 -5.93
N PRO A 261 18.41 -19.97 -5.56
CA PRO A 261 17.44 -20.83 -4.87
C PRO A 261 17.03 -20.28 -3.50
N THR A 262 18.01 -19.89 -2.67
CA THR A 262 17.73 -19.34 -1.33
C THR A 262 17.08 -17.96 -1.40
N LEU A 263 17.58 -17.07 -2.27
CA LEU A 263 17.01 -15.73 -2.44
C LEU A 263 15.60 -15.76 -3.01
N SER A 264 15.27 -16.72 -3.87
CA SER A 264 13.92 -16.84 -4.44
C SER A 264 12.91 -17.27 -3.38
N CYS A 265 13.32 -18.12 -2.43
CA CYS A 265 12.49 -18.44 -1.26
C CYS A 265 12.28 -17.20 -0.39
N MET A 266 13.35 -16.45 -0.08
CA MET A 266 13.26 -15.20 0.68
C MET A 266 12.35 -14.18 -0.03
N ALA A 267 12.53 -13.99 -1.34
CA ALA A 267 11.74 -13.06 -2.14
C ALA A 267 10.25 -13.43 -2.13
N ARG A 268 9.92 -14.71 -2.31
CA ARG A 268 8.54 -15.20 -2.23
C ARG A 268 7.91 -14.85 -0.88
N ASP A 269 8.62 -15.10 0.21
CA ASP A 269 8.06 -14.94 1.55
C ASP A 269 8.00 -13.45 1.97
N ILE A 270 8.97 -12.64 1.57
CA ILE A 270 9.06 -11.21 1.91
C ILE A 270 8.12 -10.36 1.04
N LEU A 271 8.04 -10.61 -0.26
CA LEU A 271 7.26 -9.79 -1.18
C LEU A 271 5.75 -9.96 -1.00
N VAL A 272 5.32 -11.11 -0.47
CA VAL A 272 3.90 -11.41 -0.22
C VAL A 272 3.38 -10.76 1.05
N ILE A 273 4.25 -10.24 1.93
CA ILE A 273 3.83 -9.52 3.13
C ILE A 273 3.08 -8.24 2.72
N PRO A 274 1.79 -8.10 3.05
CA PRO A 274 1.05 -6.89 2.72
C PRO A 274 1.65 -5.68 3.45
N ALA A 275 1.82 -4.57 2.74
CA ALA A 275 2.30 -3.32 3.33
C ALA A 275 1.27 -2.65 4.27
N SER A 276 -0.01 -3.01 4.17
CA SER A 276 -1.08 -2.49 5.02
C SER A 276 -2.01 -3.58 5.56
N SER A 277 -2.75 -3.25 6.62
CA SER A 277 -3.82 -4.09 7.19
C SER A 277 -5.14 -4.00 6.40
N VAL A 278 -5.22 -3.16 5.37
CA VAL A 278 -6.48 -2.96 4.63
C VAL A 278 -7.03 -4.26 4.01
N PRO A 279 -6.22 -5.18 3.46
CA PRO A 279 -6.73 -6.47 2.99
C PRO A 279 -7.40 -7.29 4.10
N SER A 280 -6.83 -7.32 5.31
CA SER A 280 -7.43 -8.05 6.44
C SER A 280 -8.68 -7.33 6.97
N GLU A 281 -8.67 -6.00 7.08
CA GLU A 281 -9.85 -5.20 7.44
C GLU A 281 -11.01 -5.37 6.45
N SER A 282 -10.70 -5.51 5.15
CA SER A 282 -11.66 -5.84 4.10
C SER A 282 -12.27 -7.21 4.32
N ALA A 283 -11.45 -8.23 4.64
CA ALA A 283 -11.93 -9.57 4.98
C ALA A 283 -12.85 -9.55 6.21
N PHE A 284 -12.50 -8.82 7.28
CA PHE A 284 -13.35 -8.66 8.47
C PHE A 284 -14.65 -7.90 8.17
N SER A 285 -14.59 -6.87 7.33
CA SER A 285 -15.78 -6.12 6.91
C SER A 285 -16.72 -6.97 6.05
N MET A 286 -16.17 -7.88 5.24
CA MET A 286 -16.97 -8.91 4.55
C MET A 286 -17.52 -9.95 5.53
N GLY A 287 -16.76 -10.31 6.56
CA GLY A 287 -17.19 -11.19 7.65
C GLY A 287 -18.50 -10.71 8.30
N ARG A 288 -18.68 -9.40 8.48
CA ARG A 288 -19.94 -8.79 8.96
C ARG A 288 -21.17 -9.00 8.05
N ARG A 289 -20.97 -9.43 6.80
CA ARG A 289 -22.08 -9.83 5.90
C ARG A 289 -22.40 -11.33 6.02
N ILE A 290 -21.44 -12.13 6.48
CA ILE A 290 -21.58 -13.58 6.68
C ILE A 290 -22.13 -13.86 8.07
N ILE A 291 -21.60 -13.16 9.08
CA ILE A 291 -22.10 -13.09 10.45
C ILE A 291 -22.83 -11.76 10.57
N SER A 292 -24.15 -11.80 10.60
CA SER A 292 -25.00 -10.65 10.92
C SER A 292 -25.73 -10.87 12.24
N ASP A 293 -26.38 -9.83 12.76
CA ASP A 293 -27.19 -9.92 13.99
C ASP A 293 -28.28 -11.00 13.88
N PHE A 294 -28.72 -11.31 12.65
CA PHE A 294 -29.71 -12.35 12.34
C PHE A 294 -29.08 -13.72 11.99
N ARG A 295 -27.76 -13.80 11.79
CA ARG A 295 -27.03 -15.00 11.38
C ARG A 295 -25.73 -15.18 12.18
N SER A 296 -25.86 -15.27 13.50
CA SER A 296 -24.74 -15.39 14.45
C SER A 296 -24.36 -16.84 14.84
N ARG A 297 -25.15 -17.85 14.43
CA ARG A 297 -25.00 -19.26 14.86
C ARG A 297 -24.05 -20.12 14.00
N LEU A 298 -23.22 -19.52 13.15
CA LEU A 298 -22.27 -20.26 12.32
C LEU A 298 -21.07 -20.71 13.16
N ALA A 299 -20.63 -21.96 12.98
CA ALA A 299 -19.40 -22.44 13.60
C ALA A 299 -18.19 -21.68 13.02
N PRO A 300 -17.13 -21.39 13.82
CA PRO A 300 -15.96 -20.66 13.36
C PRO A 300 -15.33 -21.23 12.08
N LYS A 301 -15.22 -22.56 11.98
CA LYS A 301 -14.69 -23.24 10.77
C LYS A 301 -15.53 -22.98 9.52
N THR A 302 -16.85 -22.86 9.67
CA THR A 302 -17.75 -22.55 8.54
C THR A 302 -17.59 -21.10 8.09
N VAL A 303 -17.42 -20.18 9.04
CA VAL A 303 -17.15 -18.76 8.74
C VAL A 303 -15.85 -18.62 7.97
N GLU A 304 -14.78 -19.24 8.46
CA GLU A 304 -13.47 -19.26 7.80
C GLU A 304 -13.58 -19.80 6.37
N ALA A 305 -14.20 -20.98 6.20
CA ALA A 305 -14.38 -21.58 4.88
C ALA A 305 -15.14 -20.67 3.91
N LEU A 306 -16.17 -19.97 4.37
CA LEU A 306 -16.94 -19.03 3.53
C LEU A 306 -16.12 -17.80 3.13
N ILE A 307 -15.33 -17.24 4.04
CA ILE A 307 -14.46 -16.09 3.75
C ILE A 307 -13.39 -16.51 2.74
N CYS A 308 -12.68 -17.62 2.99
CA CYS A 308 -11.64 -18.13 2.10
C CYS A 308 -12.18 -18.48 0.71
N LEU A 309 -13.31 -19.20 0.64
CA LEU A 309 -13.91 -19.57 -0.64
C LEU A 309 -14.31 -18.34 -1.45
N GLN A 310 -14.89 -17.33 -0.81
CA GLN A 310 -15.25 -16.09 -1.49
C GLN A 310 -14.02 -15.34 -2.02
N ASP A 311 -12.93 -15.31 -1.25
CA ASP A 311 -11.68 -14.70 -1.68
C ASP A 311 -11.06 -15.44 -2.88
N TRP A 312 -10.98 -16.78 -2.82
CA TRP A 312 -10.47 -17.60 -3.93
C TRP A 312 -11.28 -17.47 -5.22
N ILE A 313 -12.62 -17.40 -5.13
CA ILE A 313 -13.49 -17.16 -6.28
C ILE A 313 -13.20 -15.78 -6.91
N ARG A 314 -12.92 -14.76 -6.08
CA ARG A 314 -12.58 -13.42 -6.59
C ARG A 314 -11.18 -13.38 -7.21
N GLY A 315 -10.20 -14.04 -6.59
CA GLY A 315 -8.83 -14.14 -7.12
C GLY A 315 -8.80 -14.80 -8.50
N THR A 316 -9.54 -15.90 -8.68
CA THR A 316 -9.62 -16.61 -9.97
C THR A 316 -10.37 -15.82 -11.06
N ALA A 317 -11.37 -15.01 -10.69
CA ALA A 317 -12.08 -14.15 -11.63
C ALA A 317 -11.26 -12.92 -12.08
N SER A 318 -10.43 -12.35 -11.20
CA SER A 318 -9.55 -11.23 -11.51
C SER A 318 -8.36 -11.64 -12.38
N GLY A 319 -7.80 -12.84 -12.17
CA GLY A 319 -6.75 -13.40 -13.04
C GLY A 319 -7.20 -13.62 -14.50
N ARG A 320 -8.49 -13.90 -14.73
CA ARG A 320 -9.05 -14.02 -16.10
C ARG A 320 -9.20 -12.68 -16.83
N LYS A 321 -9.35 -11.56 -16.12
CA LYS A 321 -9.51 -10.23 -16.74
C LYS A 321 -8.20 -9.57 -17.15
N GLN A 322 -7.07 -9.95 -16.54
CA GLN A 322 -5.76 -9.43 -16.94
C GLN A 322 -5.32 -9.91 -18.34
N HIS A 323 -5.84 -11.04 -18.83
CA HIS A 323 -5.54 -11.54 -20.18
C HIS A 323 -6.32 -10.87 -21.33
N GLN A 324 -7.27 -9.96 -21.05
CA GLN A 324 -8.11 -9.37 -22.11
C GLN A 324 -8.15 -7.83 -22.17
N HIS A 325 -7.47 -7.10 -21.28
CA HIS A 325 -7.32 -5.65 -21.44
C HIS A 325 -5.96 -5.18 -20.93
N VAL A 326 -4.94 -5.27 -21.79
CA VAL A 326 -3.66 -4.58 -21.60
C VAL A 326 -3.78 -3.18 -22.21
N GLY A 327 -4.03 -2.19 -21.37
CA GLY A 327 -3.99 -0.77 -21.71
C GLY A 327 -3.11 -0.03 -20.70
N SER A 328 -2.07 0.62 -21.23
CA SER A 328 -1.00 1.44 -20.62
C SER A 328 -1.24 2.07 -19.21
N PRO A 329 -0.21 2.17 -18.33
CA PRO A 329 -0.32 2.84 -17.04
C PRO A 329 -0.41 4.37 -17.12
N ALA A 330 -0.26 4.98 -18.29
CA ALA A 330 -0.55 6.40 -18.48
C ALA A 330 -2.06 6.75 -18.34
N ASN A 331 -2.94 5.74 -18.29
CA ASN A 331 -4.41 5.93 -18.21
C ASN A 331 -5.06 5.46 -16.89
N VAL A 332 -4.29 5.02 -15.88
CA VAL A 332 -4.86 4.71 -14.55
C VAL A 332 -5.34 5.99 -13.84
N ARG A 333 -4.93 7.18 -14.29
CA ARG A 333 -5.41 8.48 -13.79
C ARG A 333 -6.90 8.76 -14.03
N ASN A 334 -7.60 8.01 -14.91
CA ASN A 334 -9.02 8.22 -15.18
C ASN A 334 -9.92 6.99 -14.92
N GLY A 335 -9.40 5.93 -14.29
CA GLY A 335 -10.11 4.65 -14.11
C GLY A 335 -10.63 4.35 -12.70
N ALA A 336 -10.34 5.18 -11.69
CA ALA A 336 -10.72 4.94 -10.30
C ALA A 336 -12.15 5.45 -10.01
N ASN A 337 -13.16 4.89 -10.68
CA ASN A 337 -14.57 5.20 -10.35
C ASN A 337 -15.49 3.99 -10.42
N ARG A 338 -15.01 2.80 -10.05
CA ARG A 338 -15.87 1.65 -9.78
C ARG A 338 -15.44 0.99 -8.48
N GLY A 339 -16.28 1.15 -7.44
CA GLY A 339 -16.33 0.14 -6.38
C GLY A 339 -16.40 0.59 -4.92
N ILE A 340 -16.69 1.85 -4.58
CA ILE A 340 -17.22 2.15 -3.24
C ILE A 340 -18.74 2.30 -3.37
N HIS A 341 -19.45 1.16 -3.36
CA HIS A 341 -20.90 1.19 -3.24
C HIS A 341 -21.28 1.74 -1.86
N ARG A 342 -21.99 2.87 -1.86
CA ARG A 342 -22.74 3.41 -0.73
C ARG A 342 -23.63 2.32 -0.13
N PHE A 343 -23.61 2.18 1.18
CA PHE A 343 -24.77 1.73 1.94
C PHE A 343 -25.25 2.90 2.79
N SER A 344 -26.31 3.56 2.31
CA SER A 344 -27.20 4.35 3.15
C SER A 344 -28.18 3.39 3.81
N GLY A 345 -27.94 3.08 5.08
CA GLY A 345 -28.90 2.42 5.95
C GLY A 345 -28.77 3.08 7.32
N SER A 346 -29.81 3.76 7.75
CA SER A 346 -29.95 4.33 9.09
C SER A 346 -29.75 3.23 10.14
N ALA A 347 -28.67 3.32 10.92
CA ALA A 347 -28.49 2.53 12.13
C ALA A 347 -29.09 3.28 13.33
N PRO A 348 -29.85 2.63 14.22
CA PRO A 348 -30.16 3.18 15.54
C PRO A 348 -28.88 3.27 16.37
N LYS A 349 -28.81 4.28 17.24
CA LYS A 349 -27.76 4.44 18.23
C LYS A 349 -27.78 3.26 19.20
N GLU A 350 -26.67 2.55 19.34
CA GLU A 350 -26.38 1.76 20.53
C GLU A 350 -24.88 1.78 20.83
N GLU A 351 -24.57 2.10 22.08
CA GLU A 351 -23.24 2.17 22.67
C GLU A 351 -22.55 0.81 22.59
N LEU A 352 -21.32 0.78 22.09
CA LEU A 352 -20.44 -0.38 22.23
C LEU A 352 -19.07 0.08 22.70
N GLU A 353 -18.82 -0.20 23.97
CA GLU A 353 -17.53 -0.22 24.63
C GLU A 353 -16.48 -0.96 23.77
N GLN A 354 -15.30 -0.37 23.62
CA GLN A 354 -14.15 -1.04 23.03
C GLN A 354 -13.36 -1.79 24.11
N PRO A 355 -12.87 -3.02 23.82
CA PRO A 355 -11.92 -3.69 24.68
C PRO A 355 -10.53 -3.05 24.56
N VAL A 356 -10.01 -2.67 25.71
CA VAL A 356 -8.65 -2.15 25.95
C VAL A 356 -7.62 -3.23 25.65
N LEU A 357 -6.87 -3.11 24.56
CA LEU A 357 -5.58 -3.81 24.38
C LEU A 357 -4.62 -2.99 23.51
N LEU A 358 -3.75 -2.23 24.17
CA LEU A 358 -2.28 -2.29 24.13
C LEU A 358 -1.67 -0.93 24.52
N ARG A 359 -0.96 -0.95 25.65
CA ARG A 359 -0.05 0.10 26.13
C ARG A 359 1.30 0.00 25.43
#